data_AF-A0A3N5R5I5-F1
#
_entry.id   AF-A0A3N5R5I5-F1
#
_cell.length_a   1.000
_cell.length_b   1.000
_cell.length_c   1.000
_cell.angle_alpha   90.00
_cell.angle_beta   90.00
_cell.angle_gamma   90.00
#
_symmetry.space_group_name_H-M   'P 1'
#
loop_
_entity.id
_entity.type
_entity.pdbx_description
1 polymer ?
#
loop_
_entity_poly.entity_id
_entity_poly.type
_entity_poly.pdbx_seq_one_letter_code
_entity_poly.pdbx_strand_id
1 'polypeptide(L)'
;MKRFGDPVFWHDYSETPHLKGVSVMQFISTSNIVIHALDLLKTVFINIFSCKDFDYESAYAYTKKYFDSQDSSYTSVKRKTNSYDNPKVELMNHTDFGKGVFAKEKIFLGEIIAVYDGEIYSAEKASDLPNDPPNNFRDHLVQFAPNKYRDSNGLARYINHSCNPNCGIKDKFKIVAMRDIDQNEEITWDYDMTENSDWTMICKCNSKNCRKIIKGFRYLPKEKLQEYKGYISDYLID
;
A
#
# COMPACT_ATOMS: atom_id res chain seq x y z
N MET A 1 -5.95 20.02 4.42
CA MET A 1 -4.74 19.82 5.26
C MET A 1 -4.94 20.63 6.54
N LYS A 2 -4.78 20.04 7.73
CA LYS A 2 -5.02 20.75 9.01
C LYS A 2 -3.69 20.99 9.71
N ARG A 3 -3.40 22.25 10.04
CA ARG A 3 -2.24 22.63 10.86
C ARG A 3 -2.29 21.91 12.20
N PHE A 4 -1.16 21.37 12.65
CA PHE A 4 -1.01 20.74 13.96
C PHE A 4 -0.10 21.59 14.83
N GLY A 5 -0.67 22.18 15.88
CA GLY A 5 0.05 23.08 16.79
C GLY A 5 0.54 24.36 16.13
N ASP A 6 1.35 25.11 16.88
CA ASP A 6 2.03 26.30 16.40
C ASP A 6 3.37 25.97 15.71
N PRO A 7 3.85 26.80 14.76
CA PRO A 7 5.16 26.62 14.18
C PRO A 7 6.21 26.74 15.26
N VAL A 8 7.21 25.88 15.18
CA VAL A 8 8.38 25.93 16.05
C VAL A 8 9.47 26.69 15.33
N PHE A 9 10.03 27.70 16.00
CA PHE A 9 11.06 28.58 15.46
C PHE A 9 12.41 28.29 16.12
N TRP A 10 13.46 28.34 15.32
CA TRP A 10 14.84 28.30 15.76
C TRP A 10 15.59 29.46 15.14
N HIS A 11 16.19 30.28 15.99
CA HIS A 11 17.12 31.31 15.57
C HIS A 11 18.51 30.69 15.56
N ASP A 12 19.11 30.53 14.37
CA ASP A 12 20.43 29.95 14.23
C ASP A 12 21.49 31.04 14.44
N TYR A 13 22.30 30.86 15.49
CA TYR A 13 23.42 31.73 15.86
C TYR A 13 24.76 31.16 15.40
N SER A 14 24.78 30.26 14.41
CA SER A 14 25.97 29.68 13.80
C SER A 14 27.13 30.67 13.70
N GLU A 15 28.32 30.22 14.10
CA GLU A 15 29.56 31.01 13.99
C GLU A 15 29.90 31.32 12.53
N THR A 16 29.35 30.55 11.59
CA THR A 16 29.47 30.76 10.15
C THR A 16 28.47 31.84 9.71
N PRO A 17 28.92 33.05 9.32
CA PRO A 17 28.02 34.20 9.15
C PRO A 17 26.89 33.97 8.13
N HIS A 18 27.19 33.31 7.02
CA HIS A 18 26.20 33.09 5.94
C HIS A 18 25.14 32.03 6.26
N LEU A 19 25.24 31.33 7.40
CA LEU A 19 24.23 30.38 7.89
C LEU A 19 23.32 30.99 8.96
N LYS A 20 23.53 32.26 9.34
CA LYS A 20 22.68 32.96 10.30
C LYS A 20 21.31 33.26 9.70
N GLY A 21 20.27 32.97 10.48
CA GLY A 21 18.89 33.18 10.04
C GLY A 21 17.85 32.55 10.96
N VAL A 22 16.64 32.43 10.44
CA VAL A 22 15.51 31.83 11.14
C VAL A 22 15.08 30.56 10.42
N SER A 23 15.04 29.46 11.15
CA SER A 23 14.43 28.22 10.70
C SER A 23 13.07 28.05 11.37
N VAL A 24 12.07 27.61 10.61
CA VAL A 24 10.74 27.31 11.14
C VAL A 24 10.24 25.98 10.61
N MET A 25 9.60 25.20 11.49
CA MET A 25 8.92 23.96 11.11
C MET A 25 7.45 24.02 11.53
N GLN A 26 6.57 23.65 10.60
CA GLN A 26 5.14 23.49 10.85
C GLN A 26 4.69 22.07 10.54
N PHE A 27 4.19 21.37 11.57
CA PHE A 27 3.51 20.09 11.38
C PHE A 27 2.09 20.27 10.83
N ILE A 28 1.67 19.35 9.97
CA ILE A 28 0.36 19.32 9.32
C ILE A 28 -0.14 17.88 9.31
N SER A 29 -0.82 17.42 10.37
CA SER A 29 -1.34 16.04 10.56
C SER A 29 -0.33 14.89 10.27
N THR A 30 0.00 14.65 9.01
CA THR A 30 0.87 13.60 8.45
C THR A 30 1.91 14.16 7.46
N SER A 31 2.05 15.48 7.40
CA SER A 31 2.86 16.27 6.49
C SER A 31 3.64 17.34 7.29
N ASN A 32 4.62 17.99 6.68
CA ASN A 32 5.32 19.12 7.29
C ASN A 32 5.82 20.13 6.26
N ILE A 33 6.03 21.36 6.71
CA ILE A 33 6.72 22.41 5.97
C ILE A 33 7.89 22.89 6.83
N VAL A 34 9.07 23.01 6.23
CA VAL A 34 10.27 23.58 6.86
C VAL A 34 10.73 24.76 6.01
N ILE A 35 11.03 25.88 6.65
CA ILE A 35 11.55 27.08 5.98
C ILE A 35 12.84 27.50 6.68
N HIS A 36 13.86 27.86 5.90
CA HIS A 36 15.08 28.50 6.37
C HIS A 36 15.22 29.85 5.67
N ALA A 37 15.13 30.94 6.43
CA ALA A 37 15.35 32.30 5.93
C ALA A 37 16.73 32.79 6.39
N LEU A 38 17.63 33.03 5.45
CA LEU A 38 19.02 33.44 5.72
C LEU A 38 19.21 34.91 5.34
N ASP A 39 19.33 35.78 6.35
CA ASP A 39 19.26 37.23 6.17
C ASP A 39 20.44 37.78 5.35
N LEU A 40 21.66 37.32 5.63
CA LEU A 40 22.86 37.81 4.92
C LEU A 40 22.87 37.40 3.45
N LEU A 41 22.37 36.20 3.15
CA LEU A 41 22.28 35.68 1.78
C LEU A 41 21.03 36.20 1.05
N LYS A 42 20.10 36.85 1.76
CA LYS A 42 18.79 37.25 1.22
C LYS A 42 18.09 36.10 0.49
N THR A 43 18.20 34.90 1.06
CA THR A 43 17.75 33.64 0.43
C THR A 43 16.84 32.88 1.38
N VAL A 44 15.79 32.28 0.84
CA VAL A 44 14.85 31.42 1.58
C VAL A 44 14.83 30.03 0.97
N PHE A 45 15.04 29.00 1.78
CA PHE A 45 14.87 27.61 1.41
C PHE A 45 13.58 27.07 2.01
N ILE A 46 12.78 26.36 1.22
CA ILE A 46 11.49 25.80 1.64
C ILE A 46 11.45 24.33 1.27
N ASN A 47 11.21 23.47 2.26
CA ASN A 47 10.96 22.05 2.09
C ASN A 47 9.50 21.76 2.40
N ILE A 48 8.78 21.15 1.46
CA ILE A 48 7.39 20.72 1.64
C ILE A 48 7.36 19.19 1.55
N PHE A 49 7.06 18.53 2.67
CA PHE A 49 6.78 17.11 2.69
C PHE A 49 5.28 16.89 2.85
N SER A 50 4.65 16.24 1.87
CA SER A 50 3.23 15.91 1.93
C SER A 50 2.96 14.42 1.81
N CYS A 51 2.12 13.88 2.71
CA CYS A 51 1.60 12.52 2.60
C CYS A 51 0.48 12.37 1.54
N LYS A 52 -0.07 13.48 1.05
CA LYS A 52 -1.11 13.54 0.01
C LYS A 52 -0.58 14.27 -1.20
N ASP A 53 -1.12 13.95 -2.38
CA ASP A 53 -0.88 14.74 -3.57
C ASP A 53 -1.33 16.19 -3.35
N PHE A 54 -0.53 17.11 -3.86
CA PHE A 54 -0.80 18.54 -3.88
C PHE A 54 -0.23 19.14 -5.16
N ASP A 55 -0.79 20.26 -5.58
CA ASP A 55 -0.27 21.02 -6.70
C ASP A 55 0.99 21.78 -6.27
N TYR A 56 2.15 21.23 -6.64
CA TYR A 56 3.44 21.82 -6.31
C TYR A 56 3.74 23.09 -7.12
N GLU A 57 3.13 23.28 -8.29
CA GLU A 57 3.27 24.51 -9.08
C GLU A 57 2.54 25.66 -8.40
N SER A 58 1.32 25.42 -7.93
CA SER A 58 0.57 26.40 -7.13
C SER A 58 1.30 26.75 -5.83
N ALA A 59 1.88 25.76 -5.15
CA ALA A 59 2.69 26.00 -3.94
C ALA A 59 3.94 26.84 -4.26
N TYR A 60 4.67 26.50 -5.33
CA TYR A 60 5.83 27.24 -5.79
C TYR A 60 5.48 28.69 -6.15
N ALA A 61 4.43 28.91 -6.97
CA ALA A 61 3.97 30.23 -7.35
C ALA A 61 3.57 31.09 -6.13
N TYR A 62 2.90 30.49 -5.15
CA TYR A 62 2.57 31.16 -3.89
C TYR A 62 3.83 31.58 -3.13
N THR A 63 4.81 30.68 -2.96
CA THR A 63 6.05 30.98 -2.22
C THR A 63 6.88 32.07 -2.91
N LYS A 64 7.02 32.01 -4.23
CA LYS A 64 7.72 33.03 -5.02
C LYS A 64 7.10 34.42 -4.81
N LYS A 65 5.77 34.49 -4.87
CA LYS A 65 5.03 35.74 -4.66
C LYS A 65 5.13 36.24 -3.22
N TYR A 66 5.01 35.35 -2.23
CA TYR A 66 5.03 35.73 -0.82
C TYR A 66 6.38 36.34 -0.40
N PHE A 67 7.49 35.79 -0.89
CA PHE A 67 8.84 36.27 -0.59
C PHE A 67 9.37 37.29 -1.60
N ASP A 68 8.57 37.71 -2.59
CA ASP A 68 8.97 38.63 -3.66
C ASP A 68 10.29 38.23 -4.35
N SER A 69 10.43 36.92 -4.63
CA SER A 69 11.69 36.34 -5.09
C SER A 69 12.01 36.73 -6.52
N GLN A 70 13.16 37.38 -6.71
CA GLN A 70 13.66 37.80 -8.03
C GLN A 70 14.20 36.62 -8.84
N ASP A 71 14.91 35.71 -8.17
CA ASP A 71 15.37 34.44 -8.71
C ASP A 71 14.81 33.30 -7.86
N SER A 72 14.45 32.18 -8.49
CA SER A 72 13.86 31.03 -7.81
C SER A 72 13.94 29.78 -8.66
N SER A 73 14.16 28.65 -8.00
CA SER A 73 14.08 27.31 -8.59
C SER A 73 13.41 26.36 -7.61
N TYR A 74 12.92 25.23 -8.10
CA TYR A 74 12.39 24.17 -7.26
C TYR A 74 12.77 22.81 -7.84
N THR A 75 12.75 21.78 -7.00
CA THR A 75 12.81 20.38 -7.42
C THR A 75 11.63 19.66 -6.79
N SER A 76 10.85 18.95 -7.61
CA SER A 76 9.79 18.08 -7.11
C SER A 76 10.23 16.63 -7.24
N VAL A 77 10.10 15.88 -6.15
CA VAL A 77 10.29 14.43 -6.15
C VAL A 77 8.95 13.81 -5.80
N LYS A 78 8.28 13.26 -6.81
CA LYS A 78 7.11 12.43 -6.57
C LYS A 78 7.61 11.14 -5.92
N ARG A 79 7.31 10.97 -4.62
CA ARG A 79 7.52 9.67 -3.97
C ARG A 79 6.74 8.66 -4.78
N LYS A 80 7.42 7.65 -5.33
CA LYS A 80 6.73 6.54 -5.99
C LYS A 80 5.72 6.02 -4.97
N THR A 81 4.44 6.14 -5.28
CA THR A 81 3.42 5.23 -4.77
C THR A 81 3.68 3.90 -5.47
N ASN A 82 4.88 3.34 -5.28
CA ASN A 82 5.05 1.95 -5.59
C ASN A 82 4.06 1.27 -4.69
N SER A 83 3.23 0.43 -5.30
CA SER A 83 2.63 -0.66 -4.57
C SER A 83 3.64 -1.23 -3.59
N TYR A 84 3.18 -1.60 -2.40
CA TYR A 84 4.04 -2.24 -1.39
C TYR A 84 4.37 -3.69 -1.79
N ASP A 85 4.88 -3.87 -3.00
CA ASP A 85 5.29 -5.14 -3.56
C ASP A 85 6.74 -5.42 -3.17
N ASN A 86 6.98 -6.62 -2.67
CA ASN A 86 8.30 -7.09 -2.32
C ASN A 86 9.17 -7.14 -3.59
N PRO A 87 10.39 -6.56 -3.59
CA PRO A 87 11.25 -6.57 -4.77
C PRO A 87 11.64 -7.98 -5.21
N LYS A 88 11.53 -8.98 -4.31
CA LYS A 88 11.81 -10.39 -4.56
C LYS A 88 10.68 -11.13 -5.28
N VAL A 89 9.56 -10.49 -5.59
CA VAL A 89 8.49 -11.11 -6.38
C VAL A 89 8.37 -10.52 -7.77
N GLU A 90 7.77 -11.27 -8.69
CA GLU A 90 7.48 -10.82 -10.05
C GLU A 90 6.14 -11.35 -10.56
N LEU A 91 5.58 -10.63 -11.52
CA LEU A 91 4.38 -11.04 -12.24
C LEU A 91 4.76 -11.97 -13.39
N MET A 92 4.18 -13.17 -13.39
CA MET A 92 4.17 -14.05 -14.55
C MET A 92 2.85 -13.88 -15.30
N ASN A 93 2.93 -13.49 -16.58
CA ASN A 93 1.74 -13.19 -17.40
C ASN A 93 1.01 -14.44 -17.91
N HIS A 94 1.68 -15.59 -17.90
CA HIS A 94 1.17 -16.83 -18.49
C HIS A 94 1.42 -18.00 -17.55
N THR A 95 0.35 -18.45 -16.88
CA THR A 95 0.27 -19.65 -16.05
C THR A 95 -0.99 -20.43 -16.46
N ASP A 96 -1.16 -21.63 -15.91
CA ASP A 96 -2.38 -22.44 -16.10
C ASP A 96 -3.66 -21.74 -15.59
N PHE A 97 -3.51 -20.69 -14.77
CA PHE A 97 -4.60 -19.95 -14.12
C PHE A 97 -4.67 -18.48 -14.56
N GLY A 98 -3.96 -18.11 -15.63
CA GLY A 98 -3.86 -16.72 -16.10
C GLY A 98 -2.58 -16.06 -15.58
N LYS A 99 -2.69 -14.96 -14.86
CA LYS A 99 -1.53 -14.30 -14.23
C LYS A 99 -1.23 -14.94 -12.88
N GLY A 100 0.02 -14.87 -12.43
CA GLY A 100 0.44 -15.30 -11.10
C GLY A 100 1.65 -14.53 -10.62
N VAL A 101 1.91 -14.57 -9.31
CA VAL A 101 3.07 -13.89 -8.71
C VAL A 101 4.04 -14.95 -8.21
N PHE A 102 5.32 -14.80 -8.54
CA PHE A 102 6.35 -15.80 -8.23
C PHE A 102 7.53 -15.17 -7.50
N ALA A 103 8.20 -15.96 -6.66
CA ALA A 103 9.44 -15.56 -6.01
C ALA A 103 10.62 -15.58 -7.00
N LYS A 104 11.29 -14.44 -7.20
CA LYS A 104 12.57 -14.35 -7.94
C LYS A 104 13.77 -14.74 -7.09
N GLU A 105 13.63 -14.68 -5.77
CA GLU A 105 14.67 -14.95 -4.78
C GLU A 105 14.02 -15.56 -3.52
N LYS A 106 14.83 -16.08 -2.60
CA LYS A 106 14.33 -16.61 -1.33
C LYS A 106 13.66 -15.52 -0.50
N ILE A 107 12.45 -15.80 -0.03
CA ILE A 107 11.65 -14.94 0.85
C ILE A 107 11.54 -15.65 2.20
N PHE A 108 11.85 -14.96 3.27
CA PHE A 108 11.81 -15.51 4.62
C PHE A 108 10.43 -15.36 5.25
N LEU A 109 10.12 -16.25 6.20
CA LEU A 109 8.95 -16.18 7.07
C LEU A 109 8.70 -14.74 7.57
N GLY A 110 7.46 -14.26 7.42
CA GLY A 110 7.02 -12.96 7.94
C GLY A 110 7.34 -11.75 7.05
N GLU A 111 8.08 -11.91 5.96
CA GLU A 111 8.25 -10.84 4.98
C GLU A 111 6.91 -10.43 4.37
N ILE A 112 6.71 -9.12 4.17
CA ILE A 112 5.55 -8.57 3.45
C ILE A 112 5.78 -8.81 1.95
N ILE A 113 4.78 -9.37 1.29
CA ILE A 113 4.80 -9.69 -0.14
C ILE A 113 4.19 -8.56 -0.96
N ALA A 114 2.99 -8.15 -0.60
CA ALA A 114 2.18 -7.19 -1.34
C ALA A 114 1.11 -6.60 -0.40
N VAL A 115 0.51 -5.48 -0.78
CA VAL A 115 -0.55 -4.84 0.00
C VAL A 115 -1.72 -4.46 -0.91
N TYR A 116 -2.94 -4.66 -0.42
CA TYR A 116 -4.13 -4.02 -0.98
C TYR A 116 -4.15 -2.55 -0.57
N ASP A 117 -3.52 -1.71 -1.40
CA ASP A 117 -3.30 -0.29 -1.17
C ASP A 117 -4.10 0.63 -2.12
N GLY A 118 -4.95 0.04 -2.96
CA GLY A 118 -5.78 0.72 -3.94
C GLY A 118 -7.05 1.32 -3.38
N GLU A 119 -7.94 1.67 -4.31
CA GLU A 119 -9.24 2.29 -4.05
C GLU A 119 -10.14 1.39 -3.20
N ILE A 120 -11.04 2.04 -2.44
CA ILE A 120 -12.03 1.38 -1.59
C ILE A 120 -13.40 1.51 -2.24
N TYR A 121 -14.11 0.38 -2.35
CA TYR A 121 -15.45 0.28 -2.91
C TYR A 121 -16.46 -0.17 -1.85
N SER A 122 -17.69 0.34 -1.94
CA SER A 122 -18.85 -0.30 -1.31
C SER A 122 -19.30 -1.50 -2.16
N ALA A 123 -20.11 -2.40 -1.60
CA ALA A 123 -20.69 -3.51 -2.34
C ALA A 123 -21.45 -3.05 -3.59
N GLU A 124 -22.27 -2.00 -3.49
CA GLU A 124 -23.00 -1.42 -4.62
C GLU A 124 -22.04 -0.95 -5.72
N LYS A 125 -21.03 -0.14 -5.37
CA LYS A 125 -20.05 0.34 -6.35
C LYS A 125 -19.22 -0.79 -6.96
N ALA A 126 -18.82 -1.77 -6.16
CA ALA A 126 -18.10 -2.94 -6.64
C ALA A 126 -18.96 -3.74 -7.63
N SER A 127 -20.27 -3.82 -7.39
CA SER A 127 -21.25 -4.47 -8.26
C SER A 127 -21.56 -3.72 -9.56
N ASP A 128 -21.06 -2.49 -9.71
CA ASP A 128 -21.11 -1.72 -10.96
C ASP A 128 -19.79 -1.80 -11.75
N LEU A 129 -18.72 -2.33 -11.16
CA LEU A 129 -17.43 -2.43 -11.83
C LEU A 129 -17.48 -3.41 -13.01
N PRO A 130 -16.80 -3.10 -14.15
CA PRO A 130 -16.69 -4.02 -15.28
C PRO A 130 -16.07 -5.34 -14.83
N ASN A 131 -16.78 -6.46 -15.03
CA ASN A 131 -16.28 -7.79 -14.65
C ASN A 131 -16.17 -8.76 -15.84
N ASP A 132 -16.24 -8.24 -17.05
CA ASP A 132 -15.99 -9.03 -18.25
C ASP A 132 -14.48 -9.11 -18.54
N PRO A 133 -13.99 -10.21 -19.13
CA PRO A 133 -12.62 -10.29 -19.61
C PRO A 133 -12.28 -9.13 -20.57
N PRO A 134 -11.08 -8.53 -20.48
CA PRO A 134 -9.95 -8.91 -19.63
C PRO A 134 -9.93 -8.23 -18.25
N ASN A 135 -10.97 -7.46 -17.91
CA ASN A 135 -10.94 -6.55 -16.78
C ASN A 135 -11.17 -7.25 -15.44
N ASN A 136 -12.17 -8.15 -15.36
CA ASN A 136 -12.50 -8.98 -14.19
C ASN A 136 -12.28 -8.28 -12.82
N PHE A 137 -12.66 -7.00 -12.71
CA PHE A 137 -12.22 -6.16 -11.58
C PHE A 137 -12.66 -6.68 -10.23
N ARG A 138 -13.85 -7.32 -10.16
CA ARG A 138 -14.42 -7.81 -8.91
C ARG A 138 -13.64 -8.98 -8.36
N ASP A 139 -13.07 -9.80 -9.24
CA ASP A 139 -12.28 -10.98 -8.87
C ASP A 139 -10.91 -10.60 -8.25
N HIS A 140 -10.57 -9.31 -8.30
CA HIS A 140 -9.30 -8.74 -7.84
C HIS A 140 -9.42 -7.94 -6.53
N LEU A 141 -10.63 -7.75 -6.01
CA LEU A 141 -10.87 -7.03 -4.76
C LEU A 141 -10.78 -7.97 -3.56
N VAL A 142 -10.41 -7.42 -2.41
CA VAL A 142 -10.56 -8.11 -1.11
C VAL A 142 -11.56 -7.41 -0.21
N GLN A 143 -12.39 -8.19 0.45
CA GLN A 143 -13.25 -7.72 1.51
C GLN A 143 -12.43 -7.37 2.76
N PHE A 144 -12.73 -6.24 3.40
CA PHE A 144 -12.05 -5.82 4.65
C PHE A 144 -13.01 -5.32 5.74
N ALA A 145 -14.30 -5.28 5.43
CA ALA A 145 -15.41 -5.06 6.36
C ALA A 145 -16.72 -5.54 5.68
N PRO A 146 -17.85 -5.65 6.42
CA PRO A 146 -19.13 -5.93 5.79
C PRO A 146 -19.44 -4.94 4.66
N ASN A 147 -19.69 -5.46 3.46
CA ASN A 147 -19.99 -4.69 2.24
C ASN A 147 -18.93 -3.64 1.84
N LYS A 148 -17.66 -3.83 2.23
CA LYS A 148 -16.54 -2.96 1.82
C LYS A 148 -15.38 -3.77 1.27
N TYR A 149 -14.87 -3.31 0.13
CA TYR A 149 -13.87 -3.98 -0.66
C TYR A 149 -12.72 -3.04 -1.00
N ARG A 150 -11.52 -3.57 -1.17
CA ARG A 150 -10.34 -2.79 -1.53
C ARG A 150 -9.58 -3.44 -2.66
N ASP A 151 -9.10 -2.61 -3.59
CA ASP A 151 -8.22 -3.02 -4.68
C ASP A 151 -6.73 -2.88 -4.29
N SER A 152 -5.83 -3.31 -5.17
CA SER A 152 -4.40 -3.06 -5.09
C SER A 152 -3.92 -2.31 -6.32
N ASN A 153 -3.01 -1.35 -6.14
CA ASN A 153 -2.32 -0.71 -7.25
C ASN A 153 -1.12 -1.54 -7.76
N GLY A 154 -0.88 -2.72 -7.18
CA GLY A 154 0.29 -3.54 -7.43
C GLY A 154 0.00 -5.01 -7.67
N LEU A 155 0.95 -5.84 -7.23
CA LEU A 155 0.95 -7.27 -7.49
C LEU A 155 -0.06 -8.04 -6.65
N ALA A 156 -0.57 -7.49 -5.54
CA ALA A 156 -1.49 -8.21 -4.64
C ALA A 156 -2.70 -8.79 -5.38
N ARG A 157 -3.22 -8.07 -6.37
CA ARG A 157 -4.40 -8.48 -7.17
C ARG A 157 -4.16 -9.67 -8.10
N TYR A 158 -2.90 -10.02 -8.34
CA TYR A 158 -2.49 -11.14 -9.20
C TYR A 158 -2.01 -12.35 -8.39
N ILE A 159 -2.07 -12.30 -7.05
CA ILE A 159 -1.67 -13.42 -6.20
C ILE A 159 -2.82 -14.43 -6.15
N ASN A 160 -2.56 -15.63 -6.66
CA ASN A 160 -3.55 -16.66 -6.82
C ASN A 160 -3.94 -17.35 -5.50
N HIS A 161 -5.07 -18.04 -5.56
CA HIS A 161 -5.55 -18.88 -4.47
C HIS A 161 -4.80 -20.23 -4.38
N SER A 162 -4.51 -20.68 -3.17
CA SER A 162 -4.19 -22.08 -2.86
C SER A 162 -4.86 -22.54 -1.56
N CYS A 163 -5.34 -23.79 -1.52
CA CYS A 163 -5.79 -24.44 -0.28
C CYS A 163 -4.62 -24.91 0.60
N ASN A 164 -3.38 -24.83 0.12
CA ASN A 164 -2.16 -25.04 0.90
C ASN A 164 -1.19 -23.89 0.61
N PRO A 165 -1.52 -22.68 1.08
CA PRO A 165 -0.82 -21.47 0.68
C PRO A 165 0.55 -21.35 1.37
N ASN A 166 1.39 -20.46 0.84
CA ASN A 166 2.64 -20.05 1.48
C ASN A 166 2.55 -18.64 2.11
N CYS A 167 1.48 -17.90 1.81
CA CYS A 167 1.19 -16.59 2.38
C CYS A 167 -0.19 -16.55 3.03
N GLY A 168 -0.37 -15.55 3.88
CA GLY A 168 -1.67 -15.20 4.44
C GLY A 168 -1.78 -13.71 4.73
N ILE A 169 -2.81 -13.32 5.47
CA ILE A 169 -3.18 -11.92 5.65
C ILE A 169 -2.84 -11.45 7.06
N LYS A 170 -2.15 -10.31 7.16
CA LYS A 170 -1.88 -9.63 8.42
C LYS A 170 -2.50 -8.24 8.42
N ASP A 171 -2.98 -7.83 9.58
CA ASP A 171 -3.85 -6.67 9.74
C ASP A 171 -5.09 -6.84 8.84
N LYS A 172 -5.39 -5.86 7.97
CA LYS A 172 -6.51 -5.95 7.01
C LYS A 172 -6.11 -6.17 5.56
N PHE A 173 -4.86 -5.90 5.19
CA PHE A 173 -4.48 -5.67 3.80
C PHE A 173 -3.12 -6.22 3.39
N LYS A 174 -2.30 -6.69 4.33
CA LYS A 174 -0.92 -7.10 4.04
C LYS A 174 -0.89 -8.59 3.76
N ILE A 175 -0.38 -8.97 2.59
CA ILE A 175 -0.05 -10.35 2.28
C ILE A 175 1.36 -10.59 2.82
N VAL A 176 1.51 -11.59 3.70
CA VAL A 176 2.78 -11.92 4.38
C VAL A 176 3.11 -13.40 4.25
N ALA A 177 4.40 -13.72 4.19
CA ALA A 177 4.86 -15.11 4.15
C ALA A 177 4.57 -15.84 5.48
N MET A 178 3.96 -17.03 5.40
CA MET A 178 3.69 -17.91 6.56
C MET A 178 4.78 -18.96 6.79
N ARG A 179 5.73 -19.04 5.87
CA ARG A 179 6.93 -19.88 5.90
C ARG A 179 8.00 -19.26 5.01
N ASP A 180 9.20 -19.83 5.02
CA ASP A 180 10.18 -19.56 3.97
C ASP A 180 9.63 -20.03 2.61
N ILE A 181 9.88 -19.24 1.58
CA ILE A 181 9.47 -19.46 0.20
C ILE A 181 10.74 -19.45 -0.66
N ASP A 182 10.99 -20.56 -1.34
CA ASP A 182 12.15 -20.70 -2.20
C ASP A 182 11.93 -20.01 -3.56
N GLN A 183 13.04 -19.75 -4.26
CA GLN A 183 13.01 -19.16 -5.60
C GLN A 183 12.17 -20.03 -6.55
N ASN A 184 11.42 -19.36 -7.43
CA ASN A 184 10.47 -19.92 -8.41
C ASN A 184 9.19 -20.53 -7.81
N GLU A 185 8.99 -20.49 -6.49
CA GLU A 185 7.68 -20.83 -5.94
C GLU A 185 6.63 -19.76 -6.30
N GLU A 186 5.41 -20.21 -6.64
CA GLU A 186 4.27 -19.32 -6.79
C GLU A 186 3.84 -18.80 -5.41
N ILE A 187 3.63 -17.49 -5.31
CA ILE A 187 3.05 -16.86 -4.14
C ILE A 187 1.55 -17.08 -4.17
N THR A 188 1.01 -17.68 -3.11
CA THR A 188 -0.41 -17.99 -3.01
C THR A 188 -0.93 -17.77 -1.59
N TRP A 189 -2.21 -17.43 -1.48
CA TRP A 189 -2.90 -17.31 -0.19
C TRP A 189 -4.30 -17.93 -0.27
N ASP A 190 -4.93 -18.19 0.87
CA ASP A 190 -6.30 -18.72 0.89
C ASP A 190 -7.30 -17.56 0.92
N TYR A 191 -8.15 -17.42 -0.09
CA TYR A 191 -9.03 -16.25 -0.25
C TYR A 191 -10.05 -16.13 0.90
N ASP A 192 -10.37 -17.24 1.57
CA ASP A 192 -11.22 -17.21 2.76
C ASP A 192 -10.54 -16.51 3.96
N MET A 193 -9.25 -16.17 3.89
CA MET A 193 -8.57 -15.30 4.87
C MET A 193 -9.00 -13.83 4.77
N THR A 194 -9.71 -13.42 3.71
CA THR A 194 -10.39 -12.13 3.63
C THR A 194 -11.87 -12.25 3.29
N GLU A 195 -12.33 -13.21 2.49
CA GLU A 195 -13.72 -13.19 2.00
C GLU A 195 -14.70 -13.77 3.02
N ASN A 196 -15.84 -13.12 3.28
CA ASN A 196 -16.94 -13.68 4.09
C ASN A 196 -18.33 -13.40 3.49
N SER A 197 -18.39 -13.28 2.17
CA SER A 197 -19.62 -13.13 1.40
C SER A 197 -20.19 -14.49 0.96
N ASP A 198 -21.25 -14.46 0.14
CA ASP A 198 -21.83 -15.64 -0.52
C ASP A 198 -21.09 -16.02 -1.82
N TRP A 199 -19.99 -15.33 -2.13
CA TRP A 199 -19.14 -15.63 -3.27
C TRP A 199 -18.58 -17.05 -3.18
N THR A 200 -18.41 -17.69 -4.34
CA THR A 200 -17.80 -19.03 -4.43
C THR A 200 -16.96 -19.17 -5.70
N MET A 201 -15.97 -20.06 -5.67
CA MET A 201 -15.10 -20.34 -6.81
C MET A 201 -14.72 -21.83 -6.88
N ILE A 202 -14.69 -22.39 -8.10
CA ILE A 202 -14.12 -23.72 -8.34
C ILE A 202 -12.60 -23.66 -8.22
N CYS A 203 -12.04 -24.33 -7.22
CA CYS A 203 -10.61 -24.35 -6.94
C CYS A 203 -9.88 -25.34 -7.84
N LYS A 204 -8.83 -24.86 -8.50
CA LYS A 204 -7.94 -25.65 -9.36
C LYS A 204 -6.48 -25.67 -8.88
N CYS A 205 -6.21 -25.29 -7.62
CA CYS A 205 -4.84 -25.16 -7.09
C CYS A 205 -4.03 -26.48 -7.02
N ASN A 206 -4.64 -27.63 -7.29
CA ASN A 206 -4.02 -28.96 -7.28
C ASN A 206 -3.26 -29.38 -6.01
N SER A 207 -3.39 -28.64 -4.91
CA SER A 207 -2.84 -29.05 -3.61
C SER A 207 -3.44 -30.38 -3.13
N LYS A 208 -2.67 -31.15 -2.36
CA LYS A 208 -3.10 -32.47 -1.83
C LYS A 208 -4.42 -32.38 -1.05
N ASN A 209 -4.64 -31.28 -0.34
CA ASN A 209 -5.84 -31.02 0.47
C ASN A 209 -6.76 -29.98 -0.18
N CYS A 210 -6.82 -29.95 -1.52
CA CYS A 210 -7.65 -29.01 -2.26
C CYS A 210 -9.14 -29.15 -1.90
N ARG A 211 -9.77 -28.04 -1.47
CA ARG A 211 -11.16 -27.96 -1.02
C ARG A 211 -12.18 -28.02 -2.15
N LYS A 212 -11.73 -27.98 -3.41
CA LYS A 212 -12.51 -27.98 -4.67
C LYS A 212 -13.44 -26.80 -4.89
N ILE A 213 -14.06 -26.27 -3.83
CA ILE A 213 -14.91 -25.08 -3.87
C ILE A 213 -14.48 -24.15 -2.74
N ILE A 214 -14.05 -22.95 -3.09
CA ILE A 214 -13.79 -21.84 -2.16
C ILE A 214 -15.08 -21.08 -1.96
N LYS A 215 -15.31 -20.58 -0.75
CA LYS A 215 -16.55 -19.93 -0.38
C LYS A 215 -16.22 -18.61 0.33
N GLY A 216 -16.32 -18.63 1.65
CA GLY A 216 -15.88 -17.55 2.50
C GLY A 216 -15.55 -18.10 3.89
N PHE A 217 -14.97 -17.24 4.71
CA PHE A 217 -14.44 -17.50 6.04
C PHE A 217 -15.35 -18.33 6.94
N ARG A 218 -16.66 -18.05 6.94
CA ARG A 218 -17.65 -18.81 7.73
C ARG A 218 -17.74 -20.30 7.39
N TYR A 219 -17.22 -20.73 6.24
CA TYR A 219 -17.14 -22.12 5.80
C TYR A 219 -15.71 -22.69 5.85
N LEU A 220 -14.73 -21.93 6.35
CA LEU A 220 -13.35 -22.38 6.43
C LEU A 220 -13.24 -23.56 7.43
N PRO A 221 -12.64 -24.71 7.04
CA PRO A 221 -12.51 -25.85 7.94
C PRO A 221 -11.73 -25.51 9.21
N LYS A 222 -12.09 -26.14 10.34
CA LYS A 222 -11.44 -25.88 11.65
C LYS A 222 -9.93 -26.12 11.64
N GLU A 223 -9.47 -27.11 10.90
CA GLU A 223 -8.03 -27.40 10.74
C GLU A 223 -7.31 -26.23 10.07
N LYS A 224 -7.92 -25.64 9.03
CA LYS A 224 -7.39 -24.46 8.34
C LYS A 224 -7.42 -23.21 9.21
N LEU A 225 -8.47 -23.02 10.01
CA LEU A 225 -8.52 -21.94 11.00
C LEU A 225 -7.34 -22.00 11.98
N GLN A 226 -6.93 -23.20 12.41
CA GLN A 226 -5.76 -23.35 13.27
C GLN A 226 -4.45 -23.14 12.53
N GLU A 227 -4.33 -23.66 11.30
CA GLU A 227 -3.15 -23.47 10.44
C GLU A 227 -2.90 -21.98 10.14
N TYR A 228 -3.96 -21.21 9.89
CA TYR A 228 -3.90 -19.80 9.51
C TYR A 228 -3.96 -18.85 10.69
N LYS A 229 -3.80 -19.34 11.93
CA LYS A 229 -3.86 -18.51 13.13
C LYS A 229 -2.80 -17.40 13.07
N GLY A 230 -3.25 -16.15 13.13
CA GLY A 230 -2.39 -14.96 12.99
C GLY A 230 -2.13 -14.51 11.54
N TYR A 231 -2.77 -15.17 10.58
CA TYR A 231 -2.67 -14.92 9.14
C TYR A 231 -4.05 -14.81 8.45
N ILE A 232 -5.08 -14.46 9.23
CA ILE A 232 -6.44 -14.15 8.77
C ILE A 232 -6.64 -12.66 9.00
N SER A 233 -7.34 -11.99 8.07
CA SER A 233 -7.64 -10.57 8.19
C SER A 233 -8.38 -10.26 9.48
N ASP A 234 -7.92 -9.24 10.21
CA ASP A 234 -8.44 -8.90 11.55
C ASP A 234 -9.96 -8.71 11.57
N TYR A 235 -10.54 -8.20 10.46
CA TYR A 235 -11.97 -7.94 10.40
C TYR A 235 -12.85 -9.20 10.48
N LEU A 236 -12.29 -10.40 10.26
CA LEU A 236 -13.00 -11.67 10.31
C LEU A 236 -12.96 -12.33 11.69
N ILE A 237 -11.99 -11.95 12.51
CA ILE A 237 -11.72 -12.55 13.81
C ILE A 237 -12.13 -11.62 14.97
N ASP A 238 -12.41 -10.35 14.68
CA ASP A 238 -12.95 -9.33 15.58
C ASP A 238 -14.46 -9.50 15.86
#